data_AF-A0A847S0P4-F1
#
_entry.id   AF-A0A847S0P4-F1
#
_cell.length_a   1.000
_cell.length_b   1.000
_cell.length_c   1.000
_cell.angle_alpha   90.00
_cell.angle_beta   90.00
_cell.angle_gamma   90.00
#
_symmetry.space_group_name_H-M   'P 1'
#
loop_
_entity.id
_entity.type
_entity.pdbx_description
1 polymer ?
#
loop_
_entity_poly.entity_id
_entity_poly.type
_entity_poly.pdbx_seq_one_letter_code
_entity_poly.pdbx_strand_id
1 'polypeptide(L)' 'MEKQNFDFEAFKKQAASRLKNGDTLLGKDGVLTPLLKEFLEGALDGELKVSLSPILYTVN' A
#
# COMPACT_ATOMS: atom_id res chain seq x y z
N MET A 1 11.06 1.12 -13.19
CA MET A 1 11.41 1.06 -11.76
C MET A 1 10.73 -0.17 -11.21
N GLU A 2 11.48 -1.11 -10.64
CA GLU A 2 10.88 -2.24 -9.93
C GLU A 2 10.12 -1.70 -8.71
N LYS A 3 8.85 -2.08 -8.56
CA LYS A 3 8.07 -1.75 -7.36
C LYS A 3 8.65 -2.61 -6.23
N GLN A 4 9.29 -1.97 -5.25
CA GLN A 4 9.72 -2.69 -4.06
C GLN A 4 8.47 -3.13 -3.29
N ASN A 5 8.36 -4.42 -3.01
CA ASN A 5 7.29 -4.94 -2.18
C ASN A 5 7.37 -4.30 -0.79
N PHE A 6 6.21 -3.91 -0.24
CA PHE A 6 6.12 -3.37 1.10
C PHE A 6 6.56 -4.41 2.14
N ASP A 7 7.57 -4.07 2.95
CA ASP A 7 8.05 -4.92 4.03
C ASP A 7 7.23 -4.70 5.31
N PHE A 8 6.22 -5.56 5.49
CA PHE A 8 5.34 -5.55 6.66
C PHE A 8 6.06 -5.88 7.97
N GLU A 9 7.13 -6.69 7.94
CA GLU A 9 7.86 -7.05 9.17
C GLU A 9 8.71 -5.89 9.67
N ALA A 10 9.43 -5.22 8.76
CA ALA A 10 10.16 -4.00 9.09
C ALA A 10 9.21 -2.89 9.57
N PHE A 11 8.08 -2.71 8.87
CA PHE A 11 7.05 -1.74 9.26
C PHE A 11 6.53 -1.99 10.67
N LYS A 12 6.13 -3.22 11.01
CA LYS A 12 5.62 -3.55 12.36
C LYS A 12 6.61 -3.19 13.46
N LYS A 13 7.90 -3.49 13.28
CA LYS A 13 8.95 -3.18 14.25
C LYS A 13 9.10 -1.66 14.44
N GLN A 14 9.17 -0.92 13.32
CA GLN A 14 9.27 0.53 13.35
C GLN A 14 8.03 1.18 13.98
N ALA A 15 6.84 0.76 13.55
CA ALA A 15 5.57 1.26 14.05
C ALA A 15 5.45 1.04 15.55
N ALA A 16 5.76 -0.17 16.05
CA ALA A 16 5.72 -0.46 17.48
C ALA A 16 6.65 0.47 18.30
N SER A 17 7.85 0.78 17.79
CA SER A 17 8.76 1.73 18.45
C SER A 17 8.19 3.15 18.46
N ARG A 18 7.65 3.61 17.33
CA ARG A 18 7.12 4.97 17.18
C ARG A 18 5.87 5.19 18.03
N LEU A 19 4.98 4.20 18.07
CA LEU A 19 3.79 4.22 18.94
C LEU A 19 4.17 4.31 20.41
N LYS A 20 5.19 3.55 20.84
CA LYS A 20 5.72 3.63 22.21
C LYS A 20 6.30 5.00 22.55
N ASN A 21 6.85 5.70 21.56
CA ASN A 21 7.40 7.05 21.71
C ASN A 21 6.32 8.15 21.68
N GLY A 22 5.05 7.81 21.42
CA GLY A 22 3.95 8.77 21.35
C GLY A 22 3.83 9.51 20.02
N ASP A 23 4.47 9.02 18.95
CA ASP A 23 4.31 9.58 17.62
C ASP A 23 2.84 9.59 17.18
N THR A 24 2.46 10.61 16.41
CA THR A 24 1.11 10.73 15.88
C THR A 24 0.76 9.56 14.96
N LEU A 25 -0.43 8.98 15.12
CA LEU A 25 -0.90 7.85 14.31
C LEU A 25 -1.09 8.22 12.84
N LEU A 26 -1.61 9.43 12.60
CA LEU A 26 -2.06 9.94 11.30
C LEU A 26 -1.33 11.24 10.95
N GLY A 27 -1.55 11.71 9.72
CA GLY A 27 -0.91 12.91 9.17
C GLY A 27 0.25 12.59 8.25
N LYS A 28 0.91 13.61 7.71
CA LYS A 28 1.99 13.44 6.71
C LYS A 28 3.10 12.49 7.19
N ASP A 29 3.44 12.58 8.47
CA ASP A 29 4.50 11.79 9.10
C ASP A 29 3.94 10.77 10.11
N GLY A 30 2.64 10.47 10.01
CA GLY A 30 1.96 9.53 10.88
C GLY A 30 2.55 8.13 10.84
N VAL A 31 2.46 7.39 11.95
CA VAL A 31 2.96 6.01 12.03
C VAL A 31 2.30 5.11 10.97
N LEU A 32 1.02 5.35 10.66
CA LEU A 32 0.26 4.53 9.72
C LEU A 32 0.32 5.02 8.26
N THR A 33 0.94 6.16 7.99
CA THR A 33 1.00 6.75 6.64
C THR A 33 1.61 5.83 5.59
N PRO A 34 2.71 5.11 5.85
CA PRO A 34 3.26 4.15 4.89
C PRO A 34 2.27 3.02 4.55
N LEU A 35 1.52 2.53 5.53
CA LEU A 35 0.53 1.47 5.35
C LEU A 35 -0.67 1.95 4.52
N LEU A 36 -1.15 3.16 4.79
CA LEU A 36 -2.24 3.78 4.02
C LEU A 36 -1.83 4.01 2.56
N LYS A 37 -0.58 4.44 2.33
CA LYS A 37 -0.03 4.59 0.98
C LYS A 37 -0.01 3.26 0.23
N GLU A 38 0.52 2.21 0.85
CA GLU A 38 0.54 0.87 0.25
C GLU A 38 -0.86 0.36 -0.09
N PHE A 39 -1.81 0.53 0.83
CA PHE A 39 -3.20 0.13 0.61
C PHE A 39 -3.83 0.86 -0.59
N LEU A 40 -3.66 2.18 -0.66
CA LEU A 40 -4.21 3.00 -1.75
C LEU A 40 -3.55 2.69 -3.10
N GLU A 41 -2.23 2.53 -3.13
CA GLU A 41 -1.50 2.14 -4.34
C GLU A 41 -1.88 0.73 -4.81
N GLY A 42 -2.08 -0.21 -3.88
CA GLY A 42 -2.57 -1.56 -4.18
C GLY A 42 -4.01 -1.57 -4.73
N ALA A 43 -4.89 -0.72 -4.18
CA ALA A 43 -6.25 -0.57 -4.69
C ALA A 43 -6.27 0.01 -6.12
N LEU A 44 -5.47 1.04 -6.39
CA LEU A 44 -5.33 1.63 -7.73
C LEU A 44 -4.77 0.64 -8.76
N ASP A 45 -3.74 -0.12 -8.40
CA ASP A 45 -3.20 -1.17 -9.28
C ASP A 45 -4.23 -2.27 -9.55
N GLY A 46 -5.06 -2.60 -8.55
CA GLY A 46 -6.17 -3.54 -8.68
C GLY A 46 -7.24 -3.03 -9.65
N GLU A 47 -7.65 -1.77 -9.55
CA GLU A 47 -8.58 -1.13 -10.48
C GLU A 47 -8.03 -1.08 -11.90
N LEU A 48 -6.75 -0.74 -12.08
CA LEU A 48 -6.10 -0.75 -13.41
C LEU A 48 -6.07 -2.17 -14.00
N LYS A 49 -5.78 -3.20 -13.22
CA LYS A 49 -5.82 -4.60 -13.71
C LYS A 49 -7.23 -5.08 -14.04
N VAL A 50 -8.24 -4.66 -13.28
CA VAL A 50 -9.65 -4.98 -13.56
C VAL A 50 -10.14 -4.25 -14.80
N SER A 51 -9.75 -2.98 -14.98
CA SER A 51 -10.13 -2.16 -16.14
C SER A 51 -9.39 -2.55 -17.43
N LEU A 52 -8.20 -3.14 -17.33
CA LEU A 52 -7.41 -3.67 -18.45
C LEU A 52 -7.68 -5.15 -18.76
N SER A 53 -8.61 -5.82 -18.05
CA SER A 53 -9.06 -7.16 -18.43
C SER A 53 -9.77 -7.06 -19.79
N PRO A 54 -9.16 -7.55 -20.88
CA PRO A 54 -9.74 -7.37 -22.21
C PRO A 54 -10.98 -8.25 -22.30
N ILE A 55 -12.12 -7.62 -22.55
CA ILE A 55 -13.34 -8.28 -23.01
C ILE A 55 -13.15 -8.77 -24.48
N LEU A 56 -11.97 -9.30 -24.83
CA LEU A 56 -11.54 -9.56 -26.21
C LEU A 56 -11.36 -11.05 -26.57
N TYR A 57 -11.96 -11.97 -25.82
CA TYR A 57 -12.04 -13.39 -26.25
C TYR A 57 -13.44 -13.85 -26.66
N THR A 58 -14.38 -12.94 -26.89
CA THR A 58 -15.59 -13.23 -27.69
C THR A 58 -15.45 -12.47 -29.00
N VAL A 59 -14.76 -13.06 -29.98
CA VAL A 59 -15.26 -13.45 -31.31
C VAL A 59 -14.04 -13.96 -32.09
N ASN A 60 -13.86 -15.28 -32.16
CA ASN A 60 -13.38 -16.05 -33.32
C ASN A 60 -13.53 -17.54 -33.00
#